data_AF-A0A1V5MHR3-F1
#
_entry.id   AF-A0A1V5MHR3-F1
#
_cell.length_a   1.000
_cell.length_b   1.000
_cell.length_c   1.000
_cell.angle_alpha   90.00
_cell.angle_beta   90.00
_cell.angle_gamma   90.00
#
_symmetry.space_group_name_H-M   'P 1'
#
loop_
_entity.id
_entity.type
_entity.pdbx_description
1 polymer ?
#
loop_
_entity_poly.entity_id
_entity_poly.type
_entity_poly.pdbx_seq_one_letter_code
_entity_poly.pdbx_strand_id
1 'polypeptide(L)'
;MVAVARNTVLAGDATCHAEVNAIRMASRELGSYDLAGLVIYSTTEPCPMCFSAIHWARISAIFYGTGIRSAAARGFNELRLSNRQLKRLGGSPVAVAGGILRSECLELFEAWDRLAGRPSY
;
A
#
# COMPACT_ATOMS: atom_id res chain seq x y z
N MET A 1 15.29 8.71 1.40
CA MET A 1 14.38 7.55 1.46
C MET A 1 14.57 6.89 2.81
N VAL A 2 13.51 6.76 3.62
CA VAL A 2 13.62 6.30 5.04
C VAL A 2 13.47 4.78 5.17
N ALA A 3 12.54 4.17 4.42
CA ALA A 3 12.34 2.73 4.41
C ALA A 3 11.85 2.26 3.04
N VAL A 4 12.14 1.00 2.71
CA VAL A 4 11.60 0.29 1.54
C VAL A 4 11.21 -1.10 2.00
N ALA A 5 10.01 -1.53 1.64
CA ALA A 5 9.51 -2.84 2.00
C ALA A 5 8.66 -3.44 0.87
N ARG A 6 8.41 -4.74 0.98
CA ARG A 6 7.52 -5.50 0.10
C ARG A 6 6.51 -6.26 0.95
N ASN A 7 5.49 -6.80 0.28
CA ASN A 7 4.56 -7.73 0.91
C ASN A 7 5.31 -9.01 1.33
N THR A 8 5.07 -9.46 2.56
CA THR A 8 5.64 -10.69 3.12
C THR A 8 4.56 -11.52 3.84
N VAL A 9 3.31 -11.44 3.39
CA VAL A 9 2.16 -12.13 4.02
C VAL A 9 2.40 -13.63 4.17
N LEU A 10 3.02 -14.25 3.16
CA LEU A 10 3.31 -15.69 3.13
C LEU A 10 4.39 -16.12 4.13
N ALA A 11 4.99 -15.19 4.88
CA ALA A 11 5.81 -15.50 6.05
C ALA A 11 4.96 -15.81 7.31
N GLY A 12 3.62 -15.86 7.18
CA GLY A 12 2.71 -16.29 8.25
C GLY A 12 1.97 -15.16 8.97
N ASP A 13 1.97 -13.94 8.43
CA ASP A 13 1.26 -12.78 9.02
C ASP A 13 0.47 -12.04 7.94
N ALA A 14 -0.85 -12.16 7.98
CA ALA A 14 -1.77 -11.50 7.04
C ALA A 14 -1.65 -9.97 7.03
N THR A 15 -1.10 -9.35 8.08
CA THR A 15 -0.93 -7.90 8.16
C THR A 15 0.36 -7.39 7.51
N CYS A 16 1.28 -8.28 7.11
CA CYS A 16 2.58 -7.95 6.53
C CYS A 16 2.50 -7.50 5.05
N HIS A 17 1.62 -6.53 4.76
CA HIS A 17 1.57 -5.81 3.50
C HIS A 17 2.78 -4.87 3.37
N ALA A 18 3.10 -4.46 2.13
CA ALA A 18 4.27 -3.65 1.84
C ALA A 18 4.26 -2.32 2.63
N GLU A 19 3.10 -1.66 2.70
CA GLU A 19 2.91 -0.38 3.39
C GLU A 19 3.04 -0.53 4.90
N VAL A 20 2.44 -1.56 5.49
CA VAL A 20 2.56 -1.85 6.93
C VAL A 20 4.00 -2.15 7.30
N ASN A 21 4.69 -2.96 6.48
CA ASN A 21 6.09 -3.26 6.68
C ASN A 21 6.97 -1.99 6.57
N ALA A 22 6.70 -1.13 5.58
CA ALA A 22 7.43 0.13 5.42
C ALA A 22 7.22 1.07 6.61
N ILE A 23 5.98 1.18 7.13
CA ILE A 23 5.68 1.94 8.35
C ILE A 23 6.45 1.40 9.54
N ARG A 24 6.39 0.07 9.78
CA ARG A 24 7.10 -0.58 10.89
C ARG A 24 8.61 -0.33 10.82
N MET A 25 9.19 -0.40 9.62
CA MET A 25 10.61 -0.12 9.39
C MET A 25 10.95 1.35 9.64
N ALA A 26 10.18 2.28 9.06
CA ALA A 26 10.40 3.71 9.24
C ALA A 26 10.27 4.15 10.71
N SER A 27 9.30 3.61 11.45
CA SER A 27 9.13 3.90 12.87
C SER A 27 10.31 3.42 13.71
N ARG A 28 10.89 2.27 13.40
CA ARG A 28 12.09 1.76 14.08
C ARG A 28 13.30 2.62 13.77
N GLU A 29 13.50 2.97 12.50
CA GLU A 29 14.63 3.79 12.05
C GLU A 29 14.62 5.18 12.69
N LEU A 30 13.44 5.80 12.81
CA LEU A 30 13.28 7.13 13.38
C LEU A 30 13.06 7.13 14.90
N GLY A 31 12.91 5.95 15.51
CA GLY A 31 12.55 5.82 16.93
C GLY A 31 11.22 6.48 17.28
N SER A 32 10.27 6.57 16.33
CA SER A 32 9.02 7.32 16.48
C SER A 32 7.84 6.62 15.80
N TYR A 33 6.67 6.67 16.44
CA TYR A 33 5.41 6.26 15.80
C TYR A 33 4.80 7.38 14.95
N ASP A 34 5.14 8.64 15.24
CA ASP A 34 4.69 9.80 14.46
C ASP A 34 5.62 9.95 13.26
N LEU A 35 5.05 9.69 12.07
CA LEU A 35 5.71 9.78 10.78
C LEU A 35 5.18 10.98 9.97
N ALA A 36 4.70 12.03 10.65
CA ALA A 36 4.29 13.27 10.00
C ALA A 36 5.42 13.86 9.13
N GLY A 37 5.04 14.41 7.98
CA GLY A 37 5.96 14.92 6.97
C GLY A 37 6.49 13.84 6.01
N LEU A 38 6.36 12.55 6.34
CA LEU A 38 6.70 11.48 5.42
C LEU A 38 5.59 11.24 4.39
N VAL A 39 5.97 10.53 3.33
CA VAL A 39 5.13 10.20 2.19
C VAL A 39 5.31 8.72 1.84
N ILE A 40 4.22 8.04 1.51
CA ILE A 40 4.24 6.67 0.98
C ILE A 40 4.13 6.70 -0.54
N TYR A 41 5.03 5.97 -1.19
CA TYR A 41 4.94 5.59 -2.59
C TYR A 41 4.65 4.10 -2.67
N SER A 42 3.61 3.72 -3.39
CA SER A 42 3.22 2.31 -3.55
C SER A 42 2.93 1.98 -5.01
N THR A 43 3.29 0.78 -5.46
CA THR A 43 2.99 0.32 -6.84
C THR A 43 1.48 0.16 -7.07
N THR A 44 0.74 -0.13 -6.00
CA THR A 44 -0.71 -0.33 -6.01
C THR A 44 -1.35 0.49 -4.90
N GLU A 45 -2.55 1.00 -5.15
CA GLU A 45 -3.35 1.71 -4.15
C GLU A 45 -3.46 0.88 -2.87
N PRO A 46 -3.06 1.45 -1.71
CA PRO A 46 -3.16 0.77 -0.42
C PRO A 46 -4.57 0.24 -0.15
N CYS A 47 -4.66 -0.97 0.40
CA CYS A 47 -5.93 -1.52 0.88
C CYS A 47 -6.46 -0.78 2.12
N PRO A 48 -7.71 -1.03 2.56
CA PRO A 48 -8.26 -0.32 3.72
C PRO A 48 -7.47 -0.48 5.01
N MET A 49 -6.86 -1.65 5.24
CA MET A 49 -5.95 -1.86 6.37
C MET A 49 -4.73 -0.92 6.27
N CYS A 50 -4.06 -0.93 5.11
CA CYS A 50 -2.85 -0.13 4.88
C CYS A 50 -3.14 1.37 4.91
N PHE A 51 -4.24 1.81 4.31
CA PHE A 51 -4.68 3.21 4.39
C PHE A 51 -4.91 3.65 5.84
N SER A 52 -5.57 2.81 6.63
CA SER A 52 -5.80 3.10 8.06
C SER A 52 -4.49 3.15 8.83
N ALA A 53 -3.55 2.24 8.56
CA ALA A 53 -2.22 2.27 9.18
C ALA A 53 -1.44 3.56 8.83
N ILE A 54 -1.49 4.01 7.57
CA ILE A 54 -0.89 5.28 7.12
C ILE A 54 -1.52 6.47 7.87
N HIS A 55 -2.84 6.48 8.03
CA HIS A 55 -3.55 7.50 8.81
C HIS A 55 -3.07 7.53 10.26
N TRP A 56 -3.02 6.37 10.94
CA TRP A 56 -2.55 6.27 12.33
C TRP A 56 -1.08 6.69 12.50
N ALA A 57 -0.24 6.40 11.51
CA ALA A 57 1.15 6.83 11.48
C ALA A 57 1.34 8.32 11.13
N ARG A 58 0.24 9.06 10.85
CA ARG A 58 0.25 10.51 10.54
C ARG A 58 1.03 10.89 9.28
N ILE A 59 1.29 9.92 8.41
CA ILE A 59 1.96 10.13 7.12
C ILE A 59 1.14 11.10 6.28
N SER A 60 1.80 12.05 5.63
CA SER A 60 1.13 13.21 5.03
C SER A 60 0.50 12.91 3.67
N ALA A 61 1.10 12.02 2.87
CA ALA A 61 0.62 11.73 1.53
C ALA A 61 0.85 10.29 1.09
N ILE A 62 -0.01 9.84 0.15
CA ILE A 62 0.09 8.58 -0.57
C ILE A 62 0.13 8.88 -2.07
N PHE A 63 1.16 8.37 -2.74
CA PHE A 63 1.24 8.31 -4.19
C PHE A 63 1.22 6.85 -4.62
N TYR A 64 0.38 6.50 -5.59
CA TYR A 64 0.30 5.13 -6.08
C TYR A 64 0.18 5.02 -7.60
N GLY A 65 0.64 3.88 -8.15
CA GLY A 65 0.57 3.61 -9.59
C GLY A 65 -0.77 3.07 -10.04
N THR A 66 -1.06 1.82 -9.68
CA THR A 66 -2.32 1.15 -10.05
C THR A 66 -3.39 1.30 -8.97
N GLY A 67 -4.67 1.19 -9.34
CA GLY A 67 -5.78 1.29 -8.38
C GLY A 67 -6.09 -0.04 -7.69
N ILE A 68 -6.84 0.00 -6.59
CA ILE A 68 -7.20 -1.20 -5.81
C ILE A 68 -7.98 -2.23 -6.64
N ARG A 69 -8.73 -1.74 -7.64
CA ARG A 69 -9.46 -2.59 -8.60
C ARG A 69 -8.53 -3.42 -9.50
N SER A 70 -7.32 -2.95 -9.77
CA SER A 70 -6.32 -3.68 -10.57
C SER A 70 -5.78 -4.90 -9.82
N ALA A 71 -5.68 -4.82 -8.49
CA ALA A 71 -5.36 -5.98 -7.64
C ALA A 71 -6.55 -6.95 -7.58
N ALA A 72 -7.76 -6.46 -7.32
CA ALA A 72 -8.95 -7.32 -7.24
C ALA A 72 -9.20 -8.13 -8.53
N ALA A 73 -8.90 -7.58 -9.70
CA ALA A 73 -9.02 -8.28 -10.98
C ALA A 73 -8.07 -9.48 -11.13
N ARG A 74 -7.04 -9.60 -10.28
CA ARG A 74 -5.98 -10.63 -10.35
C ARG A 74 -6.08 -11.71 -9.27
N GLY A 75 -7.17 -11.69 -8.52
CA GLY A 75 -7.49 -12.69 -7.50
C GLY A 75 -7.06 -12.32 -6.09
N PHE A 76 -6.54 -11.12 -5.85
CA PHE A 76 -6.27 -10.63 -4.51
C PHE A 76 -7.58 -10.34 -3.77
N ASN A 77 -7.68 -10.80 -2.52
CA ASN A 77 -8.88 -10.65 -1.68
C ASN A 77 -8.99 -9.25 -1.03
N GLU A 78 -8.99 -8.21 -1.86
CA GLU A 78 -9.02 -6.83 -1.38
C GLU A 78 -10.45 -6.31 -1.21
N LEU A 79 -10.68 -5.65 -0.07
CA LEU A 79 -11.85 -4.80 0.10
C LEU A 79 -11.82 -3.67 -0.94
N ARG A 80 -12.88 -3.57 -1.75
CA ARG A 80 -12.93 -2.68 -2.93
C ARG A 80 -13.24 -1.22 -2.59
N LEU A 81 -12.65 -0.71 -1.51
CA LEU A 81 -12.76 0.69 -1.09
C LEU A 81 -11.48 1.42 -1.48
N SER A 82 -11.60 2.42 -2.36
CA SER A 82 -10.47 3.27 -2.74
C SER A 82 -10.02 4.17 -1.61
N ASN A 83 -8.76 4.62 -1.64
CA ASN A 83 -8.22 5.56 -0.66
C ASN A 83 -8.98 6.89 -0.65
N ARG A 84 -9.49 7.33 -1.81
CA ARG A 84 -10.36 8.52 -1.88
C ARG A 84 -11.68 8.32 -1.14
N GLN A 85 -12.29 7.13 -1.24
CA GLN A 85 -13.50 6.81 -0.48
C GLN A 85 -13.22 6.75 1.02
N LEU A 86 -12.17 6.04 1.43
CA LEU A 86 -11.77 5.92 2.84
C LEU A 86 -11.44 7.29 3.45
N LYS A 87 -10.66 8.12 2.73
CA LYS A 87 -10.36 9.50 3.11
C LYS A 87 -11.63 10.29 3.39
N ARG A 88 -12.60 10.24 2.47
CA ARG A 88 -13.87 10.96 2.58
C ARG A 88 -14.73 10.46 3.74
N LEU A 89 -14.86 9.14 3.90
CA LEU A 89 -15.70 8.54 4.94
C LEU A 89 -15.11 8.72 6.35
N GLY A 90 -13.79 8.59 6.49
CA GLY A 90 -13.09 8.68 7.77
C GLY A 90 -12.56 10.06 8.12
N GLY A 91 -12.75 11.08 7.27
CA GLY A 91 -12.23 12.43 7.53
C GLY A 91 -10.70 12.52 7.57
N SER A 92 -10.00 11.61 6.89
CA SER A 92 -8.53 11.54 6.95
C SER A 92 -7.89 12.75 6.26
N PRO A 93 -6.88 13.41 6.86
CA PRO A 93 -6.19 14.54 6.23
C PRO A 93 -5.22 14.11 5.11
N VAL A 94 -4.82 12.83 5.08
CA VAL A 94 -3.82 12.27 4.16
C VAL A 94 -4.09 12.66 2.70
N ALA A 95 -3.13 13.28 2.03
CA ALA A 95 -3.23 13.59 0.60
C ALA A 95 -3.10 12.29 -0.22
N VAL A 96 -3.88 12.16 -1.29
CA VAL A 96 -3.93 10.93 -2.09
C VAL A 96 -3.89 11.28 -3.58
N ALA A 97 -2.87 10.78 -4.27
CA ALA A 97 -2.75 10.87 -5.72
C ALA A 97 -2.44 9.49 -6.31
N GLY A 98 -3.13 9.16 -7.41
CA GLY A 98 -3.01 7.86 -8.08
C GLY A 98 -2.67 8.02 -9.55
N GLY A 99 -2.21 6.93 -10.17
CA GLY A 99 -1.85 6.90 -11.60
C GLY A 99 -0.39 7.23 -11.89
N ILE A 100 0.47 7.28 -10.86
CA ILE A 100 1.90 7.61 -11.02
C ILE A 100 2.64 6.40 -11.60
N LEU A 101 3.24 6.52 -12.78
CA LEU A 101 3.88 5.40 -13.48
C LEU A 101 2.93 4.19 -13.60
N ARG A 102 1.66 4.47 -13.93
CA ARG A 102 0.59 3.46 -13.94
C ARG A 102 0.91 2.30 -14.88
N SER A 103 1.48 2.57 -16.05
CA SER A 103 1.79 1.55 -17.06
C SER A 103 2.86 0.60 -16.55
N GLU A 104 3.94 1.14 -16.00
CA GLU A 104 5.07 0.43 -15.42
C GLU A 104 4.63 -0.40 -14.20
N CYS A 105 3.76 0.16 -13.35
CA CYS A 105 3.19 -0.60 -12.23
C CYS A 105 2.23 -1.71 -12.68
N LEU A 106 1.59 -1.58 -13.85
CA LEU A 106 0.77 -2.63 -14.44
C LEU A 106 1.62 -3.79 -14.97
N GLU A 107 2.79 -3.50 -15.55
CA GLU A 107 3.74 -4.52 -16.00
C GLU A 107 4.20 -5.43 -14.85
N LEU A 108 4.31 -4.90 -13.62
CA LEU A 108 4.62 -5.71 -12.43
C LEU A 108 3.57 -6.78 -12.16
N PHE A 109 2.29 -6.45 -12.36
CA PHE A 109 1.24 -7.42 -12.23
C PHE A 109 1.26 -8.45 -13.36
N GLU A 110 1.52 -8.03 -14.59
CA GLU A 110 1.66 -8.97 -15.71
C GLU A 110 2.85 -9.92 -15.51
N ALA A 111 3.94 -9.42 -14.92
CA ALA A 111 5.06 -10.24 -14.51
C ALA A 111 4.65 -11.25 -13.42
N TRP A 112 3.84 -10.84 -12.44
CA TRP A 112 3.27 -11.74 -11.44
C TRP A 112 2.37 -12.82 -12.06
N ASP A 113 1.53 -12.46 -13.03
CA ASP A 113 0.63 -13.38 -13.72
C ASP A 113 1.39 -14.48 -14.50
N ARG A 114 2.63 -14.19 -14.94
CA ARG A 114 3.51 -15.13 -15.65
C ARG A 114 4.28 -16.08 -14.73
N LEU A 115 4.25 -15.89 -13.41
CA LEU A 115 4.97 -16.78 -12.48
C LEU A 115 4.24 -18.12 -12.32
N ALA A 116 4.93 -19.20 -12.66
CA ALA A 116 4.43 -20.56 -12.43
C ALA A 116 4.27 -20.83 -10.92
N GLY A 117 3.12 -21.37 -10.52
CA GLY A 117 2.84 -21.69 -9.12
C GLY A 117 2.65 -20.47 -8.22
N ARG A 118 2.23 -19.32 -8.78
CA ARG A 118 2.02 -18.11 -7.99
C ARG A 118 1.05 -18.36 -6.83
N PRO A 119 1.41 -17.99 -5.61
CA PRO A 119 0.49 -18.05 -4.47
C PRO A 119 -0.64 -17.03 -4.68
N SER A 120 -1.86 -17.39 -4.30
CA SER A 120 -3.01 -16.48 -4.26
C SER A 120 -3.56 -16.48 -2.83
N TYR A 121 -3.90 -15.31 -2.32
CA TYR A 121 -4.49 -15.12 -0.99
C TYR A 121 -5.43 -13.92 -0.97
#